data_AF-A0A820MYV9-F1
#
_entry.id   AF-A0A820MYV9-F1
#
_cell.length_a   1.000
_cell.length_b   1.000
_cell.length_c   1.000
_cell.angle_alpha   90.00
_cell.angle_beta   90.00
_cell.angle_gamma   90.00
#
_symmetry.space_group_name_H-M   'P 1'
#
loop_
_entity.id
_entity.type
_entity.pdbx_description
1 polymer ?
#
loop_
_entity_poly.entity_id
_entity_poly.type
_entity_poly.pdbx_seq_one_letter_code
_entity_poly.pdbx_strand_id
1 'polypeptide(L)'
;MTTKEYMQCVTCVDGHWLAEFGPMFFSLKDSLKTRIEHARKETSGKLTMKEEMRLAQEKLNRIQEGTIAADSTSSIRNRIVTPLNRIQTTSTSRRSTSFHSEI
;
A
#
# COMPACT_ATOMS: atom_id res chain seq x y z
N MET A 1 52.75 -34.95 4.12
CA MET A 1 51.32 -35.25 4.33
C MET A 1 51.22 -36.34 5.37
N THR A 2 50.52 -36.10 6.48
CA THR A 2 50.12 -37.17 7.42
C THR A 2 48.82 -37.80 6.96
N THR A 3 48.48 -39.00 7.44
CA THR A 3 47.24 -39.71 7.07
C THR A 3 45.97 -38.95 7.46
N LYS A 4 46.07 -38.05 8.44
CA LYS A 4 44.98 -37.18 8.90
C LYS A 4 45.44 -35.73 8.84
N GLU A 5 44.50 -34.86 8.52
CA GLU A 5 44.70 -33.41 8.56
C GLU A 5 44.35 -32.89 9.95
N TYR A 6 45.24 -32.07 10.50
CA TYR A 6 45.08 -31.47 11.81
C TYR A 6 45.20 -29.95 11.68
N MET A 7 44.31 -29.21 12.32
CA MET A 7 44.39 -27.75 12.40
C MET A 7 45.24 -27.36 13.62
N GLN A 8 46.25 -26.54 13.42
CA GLN A 8 47.09 -26.00 14.50
C GLN A 8 46.59 -24.59 14.88
N CYS A 9 46.70 -24.23 16.17
CA CYS A 9 46.28 -22.94 16.71
C CYS A 9 44.79 -22.63 16.53
N VAL A 10 43.90 -23.51 17.02
CA VAL A 10 42.44 -23.32 16.94
C VAL A 10 41.92 -22.62 18.20
N THR A 11 41.13 -21.56 18.02
CA THR A 11 40.40 -20.86 19.08
C THR A 11 38.91 -20.87 18.79
N CYS A 12 38.06 -20.84 19.83
CA CYS A 12 36.61 -20.67 19.66
C CYS A 12 36.28 -19.25 19.17
N VAL A 13 35.31 -19.14 18.27
CA VAL A 13 34.85 -17.87 17.66
C VAL A 13 33.32 -17.85 17.67
N ASP A 14 32.71 -16.71 17.98
CA ASP A 14 31.25 -16.53 17.89
C ASP A 14 30.80 -16.44 16.42
N GLY A 15 29.72 -17.13 16.08
CA GLY A 15 29.11 -17.08 14.76
C GLY A 15 28.61 -15.67 14.38
N HIS A 16 28.24 -14.84 15.37
CA HIS A 16 27.86 -13.45 15.12
C HIS A 16 29.02 -12.63 14.54
N TRP A 17 30.23 -12.80 15.08
CA TRP A 17 31.40 -12.11 14.55
C TRP A 17 31.67 -12.50 13.09
N LEU A 18 31.57 -13.79 12.76
CA LEU A 18 31.75 -14.22 11.37
C LEU A 18 30.72 -13.62 10.41
N ALA A 19 29.46 -13.50 10.84
CA ALA A 19 28.42 -12.88 10.03
C ALA A 19 28.63 -11.37 9.84
N GLU A 20 29.20 -10.68 10.83
CA GLU A 20 29.53 -9.25 10.75
C GLU A 20 30.75 -8.95 9.88
N PHE A 21 31.84 -9.72 10.02
CA PHE A 21 33.08 -9.52 9.28
C PHE A 21 33.04 -10.11 7.86
N GLY A 22 32.21 -11.13 7.63
CA GLY A 22 32.09 -11.84 6.36
C GLY A 22 30.64 -11.98 5.88
N PRO A 23 29.90 -10.88 5.66
CA PRO A 23 28.48 -10.94 5.30
C PRO A 23 28.24 -11.59 3.92
N MET A 24 29.25 -11.65 3.05
CA MET A 24 29.17 -12.35 1.76
C MET A 24 29.20 -13.87 1.91
N PHE A 25 29.75 -14.40 3.01
CA PHE A 25 29.98 -15.83 3.22
C PHE A 25 29.09 -16.43 4.30
N PHE A 26 28.73 -15.66 5.32
CA PHE A 26 28.02 -16.14 6.49
C PHE A 26 26.70 -15.40 6.70
N SER A 27 25.65 -16.14 7.05
CA SER A 27 24.35 -15.58 7.43
C SER A 27 23.79 -16.37 8.60
N LEU A 28 23.34 -15.67 9.65
CA LEU A 28 22.74 -16.29 10.83
C LEU A 28 21.23 -16.46 10.66
N LYS A 29 20.71 -17.60 11.12
CA LYS A 29 19.29 -17.89 11.10
C LYS A 29 18.71 -17.84 12.51
N ASP A 30 18.23 -16.67 12.90
CA ASP A 30 17.62 -16.42 14.22
C ASP A 30 16.14 -16.86 14.29
N SER A 31 15.85 -18.11 13.92
CA SER A 31 14.47 -18.62 13.77
C SER A 31 13.59 -18.50 15.03
N LEU A 32 14.18 -18.47 16.22
CA LEU A 32 13.46 -18.37 17.49
C LEU A 32 13.02 -16.94 17.82
N LYS A 33 13.82 -15.92 17.47
CA LYS A 33 13.49 -14.51 17.72
C LYS A 33 12.56 -13.96 16.63
N THR A 34 12.76 -14.39 15.38
CA THR A 34 12.05 -13.83 14.22
C THR A 34 10.53 -13.99 14.31
N ARG A 35 9.99 -15.13 14.80
CA ARG A 35 8.52 -15.31 14.88
C ARG A 35 7.86 -14.36 15.87
N ILE A 36 8.44 -14.22 17.06
CA ILE A 36 7.90 -13.36 18.12
C ILE A 36 8.04 -11.89 17.74
N GLU A 37 9.20 -11.52 17.20
CA GLU A 37 9.47 -10.17 16.73
C GLU A 37 8.57 -9.78 15.55
N HIS A 38 8.38 -10.67 14.58
CA HIS A 38 7.48 -10.43 13.45
C HIS A 38 6.03 -10.25 13.90
N ALA A 39 5.55 -11.08 14.83
CA ALA A 39 4.21 -10.94 15.40
C ALA A 39 4.04 -9.60 16.16
N ARG A 40 5.06 -9.17 16.90
CA ARG A 40 5.08 -7.85 17.56
C ARG A 40 5.05 -6.72 16.55
N LYS A 41 5.92 -6.77 15.54
CA LYS A 41 5.99 -5.75 14.48
C LYS A 41 4.69 -5.64 13.69
N GLU A 42 4.06 -6.77 13.37
CA GLU A 42 2.74 -6.78 12.74
C GLU A 42 1.69 -6.14 13.61
N THR A 43 1.66 -6.46 14.91
CA THR A 43 0.67 -5.92 15.83
C THR A 43 0.87 -4.42 16.02
N SER A 44 2.11 -3.98 16.27
CA SER A 44 2.46 -2.55 16.36
C SER A 44 2.12 -1.80 15.06
N GLY A 45 2.46 -2.37 13.90
CA GLY A 45 2.14 -1.78 12.59
C GLY A 45 0.63 -1.68 12.32
N LYS A 46 -0.14 -2.69 12.74
CA LYS A 46 -1.61 -2.67 12.66
C LYS A 46 -2.20 -1.61 13.60
N LEU A 47 -1.63 -1.43 14.79
CA LEU A 47 -2.08 -0.41 15.74
C LEU A 47 -1.79 1.01 15.24
N THR A 48 -0.59 1.27 14.73
CA THR A 48 -0.23 2.58 14.16
C THR A 48 -1.13 2.93 12.97
N MET A 49 -1.35 1.98 12.06
CA MET A 49 -2.21 2.19 10.89
C MET A 49 -3.67 2.48 11.28
N LYS A 50 -4.21 1.80 12.31
CA LYS A 50 -5.57 2.04 12.79
C LYS A 50 -5.75 3.46 13.35
N GLU A 51 -4.77 3.96 14.10
CA GLU A 51 -4.84 5.31 14.65
C GLU A 51 -4.79 6.38 13.55
N GLU A 52 -3.89 6.20 12.56
CA GLU A 52 -3.81 7.10 11.41
C GLU A 52 -5.12 7.12 10.61
N MET A 53 -5.75 5.96 10.39
CA MET A 53 -7.04 5.86 9.72
C MET A 53 -8.16 6.57 10.49
N ARG A 54 -8.19 6.43 11.82
CA ARG A 54 -9.17 7.12 12.68
C ARG A 54 -9.07 8.64 12.52
N LEU A 55 -7.85 9.18 12.58
CA LEU A 55 -7.59 10.61 12.42
C LEU A 55 -7.95 11.11 11.02
N ALA A 56 -7.68 10.32 9.98
CA ALA A 56 -8.07 10.65 8.62
C ALA A 56 -9.59 10.68 8.44
N GLN A 57 -10.30 9.69 9.00
CA GLN A 57 -11.76 9.60 8.94
C GLN A 57 -12.42 10.79 9.63
N GLU A 58 -11.92 11.18 10.80
CA GLU A 58 -12.44 12.33 11.54
C GLU A 58 -12.31 13.64 10.74
N LYS A 59 -11.18 13.83 10.05
CA LYS A 59 -10.98 14.98 9.16
C LYS A 59 -11.96 14.99 7.99
N LEU A 60 -12.19 13.84 7.36
CA LEU A 60 -13.13 13.72 6.24
C LEU A 60 -14.57 14.00 6.69
N ASN A 61 -15.01 13.43 7.82
CA ASN A 61 -16.34 13.67 8.35
C ASN A 61 -16.56 15.16 8.66
N ARG A 62 -15.56 15.83 9.26
CA ARG A 62 -15.61 17.26 9.56
C ARG A 62 -15.74 18.13 8.31
N ILE A 63 -15.07 17.75 7.22
CA ILE A 63 -15.19 18.44 5.92
C ILE A 63 -16.58 18.18 5.33
N GLN A 64 -17.05 16.93 5.35
CA GLN A 64 -18.33 16.52 4.79
C GLN A 64 -19.52 17.20 5.49
N GLU A 65 -19.49 17.33 6.81
CA GLU A 65 -20.53 18.04 7.57
C GLU A 65 -20.61 19.51 7.16
N GLY A 66 -19.47 20.17 6.92
CA GLY A 66 -19.41 21.54 6.43
C GLY A 66 -19.94 21.68 5.00
N THR A 67 -19.63 20.74 4.10
CA THR A 67 -20.12 20.76 2.72
C THR A 67 -21.61 20.45 2.64
N ILE A 68 -22.13 19.49 3.42
CA ILE A 68 -23.56 19.14 3.42
C ILE A 68 -24.43 20.29 3.95
N ALA A 69 -23.97 21.00 4.99
CA ALA A 69 -24.66 22.19 5.50
C ALA A 69 -24.68 23.34 4.47
N ALA A 70 -23.59 23.52 3.71
CA ALA A 70 -23.52 24.49 2.62
C ALA A 70 -24.37 24.08 1.40
N ASP A 71 -24.33 22.81 1.00
CA ASP A 71 -25.03 22.29 -0.18
C ASP A 71 -26.55 22.23 0.00
N SER A 72 -27.05 21.88 1.20
CA SER A 72 -28.48 21.88 1.50
C SER A 72 -29.13 23.28 1.42
N THR A 73 -28.36 24.34 1.72
CA THR A 73 -28.84 25.74 1.61
C THR A 73 -28.61 26.34 0.21
N SER A 74 -27.63 25.83 -0.54
CA SER A 74 -27.24 26.22 -1.91
C SER A 74 -28.11 25.59 -3.00
N SER A 75 -28.50 24.32 -2.85
CA SER A 75 -29.23 23.54 -3.87
C SER A 75 -30.62 24.08 -4.20
N ILE A 76 -31.22 24.90 -3.33
CA ILE A 76 -32.52 25.56 -3.58
C ILE A 76 -32.36 26.82 -4.45
N ARG A 77 -31.17 27.45 -4.50
CA ARG A 77 -30.99 28.76 -5.17
C ARG A 77 -30.61 28.70 -6.65
N ASN A 78 -30.23 27.54 -7.21
CA ASN A 78 -29.77 27.44 -8.61
C ASN A 78 -30.67 26.53 -9.46
N ARG A 79 -31.96 26.86 -9.61
CA ARG A 79 -32.78 26.32 -10.70
C ARG A 79 -32.61 27.20 -11.93
N ILE A 80 -31.64 26.88 -12.78
CA ILE A 80 -31.47 27.54 -14.09
C ILE A 80 -32.59 27.03 -15.01
N VAL A 81 -33.60 27.87 -15.26
CA VAL A 81 -34.56 27.68 -16.35
C VAL A 81 -33.92 28.30 -17.59
N THR A 82 -33.32 27.47 -18.45
CA THR A 82 -32.80 27.94 -19.73
C THR A 82 -33.96 27.97 -20.75
N PRO A 83 -34.43 29.16 -21.18
CA PRO A 83 -35.41 29.22 -22.25
C PRO A 83 -34.71 28.88 -23.58
N LEU A 84 -35.41 28.12 -24.43
CA LEU A 84 -35.03 27.77 -25.81
C LEU A 84 -33.93 26.70 -25.96
N ASN A 85 -34.32 25.43 -25.81
CA ASN A 85 -33.77 24.37 -26.65
C ASN A 85 -34.90 23.67 -27.41
N ARG A 86 -35.34 24.31 -28.50
CA ARG A 86 -36.18 23.70 -29.52
C ARG A 86 -35.26 23.36 -30.70
N ILE A 87 -34.69 22.15 -30.74
CA ILE A 87 -34.34 21.49 -32.01
C ILE A 87 -34.63 19.98 -31.88
N GLN A 88 -35.78 19.67 -32.47
CA GLN A 88 -36.28 18.46 -33.12
C GLN A 88 -35.44 17.17 -33.12
N THR A 89 -36.19 16.09 -32.87
CA THR A 89 -35.94 14.69 -33.18
C THR A 89 -35.35 14.47 -34.58
N THR A 90 -34.18 13.86 -34.68
CA THR A 90 -33.86 12.91 -35.77
C THR A 90 -33.00 11.77 -35.22
N SER A 91 -33.63 10.60 -35.17
CA SER A 91 -32.98 9.30 -35.03
C SER A 91 -32.05 9.05 -36.22
N THR A 92 -30.75 8.85 -36.01
CA THR A 92 -29.91 8.16 -37.00
C THR A 92 -28.85 7.31 -36.29
N SER A 93 -28.72 6.08 -36.79
CA SER A 93 -28.19 4.90 -36.13
C SER A 93 -26.66 4.88 -35.94
N ARG A 94 -26.22 4.08 -34.95
CA ARG A 94 -24.83 3.74 -34.64
C ARG A 94 -24.13 3.15 -35.87
N ARG A 95 -22.96 3.70 -36.23
CA ARG A 95 -22.04 3.05 -37.16
C ARG A 95 -20.96 2.32 -36.37
N SER A 96 -21.13 1.00 -36.29
CA SER A 96 -20.08 0.05 -35.93
C SER A 96 -19.00 0.08 -37.02
N THR A 97 -17.73 0.15 -36.63
CA THR A 97 -16.62 -0.28 -37.48
C THR A 97 -15.62 -1.06 -36.63
N SER A 98 -15.74 -2.37 -36.73
CA SER A 98 -14.69 -3.36 -36.47
C SER A 98 -13.52 -3.17 -37.45
N PHE A 99 -12.30 -3.05 -36.94
CA PHE A 99 -11.05 -3.30 -37.67
C PHE A 99 -10.05 -3.84 -36.63
N HIS A 100 -9.92 -5.16 -36.50
CA HIS A 100 -9.13 -6.10 -37.29
C HIS A 100 -7.65 -6.11 -36.85
N SER A 101 -7.28 -7.27 -36.33
CA SER A 101 -5.99 -7.77 -35.90
C SER A 101 -5.02 -7.99 -37.06
N GLU A 102 -3.76 -8.26 -36.70
CA GLU A 102 -2.59 -8.64 -37.53
C GLU A 102 -1.83 -7.42 -38.08
N ILE A 103 -0.52 -7.26 -37.90
CA ILE A 103 0.61 -8.20 -37.72
C ILE A 103 1.57 -7.69 -36.64
#